data_AF-A0A524D2R3-F1
#
_entry.id   AF-A0A524D2R3-F1
#
_cell.length_a   1.000
_cell.length_b   1.000
_cell.length_c   1.000
_cell.angle_alpha   90.00
_cell.angle_beta   90.00
_cell.angle_gamma   90.00
#
_symmetry.space_group_name_H-M   'P 1'
#
loop_
_entity.id
_entity.type
_entity.pdbx_description
1 polymer ?
#
loop_
_entity_poly.entity_id
_entity_poly.type
_entity_poly.pdbx_seq_one_letter_code
_entity_poly.pdbx_strand_id
1 'polypeptide(L)' 'MKRSSKYVVVGIILIVLGIVLNQLAIWIYYWSVMPEPGEIPPPVAAIAGTAFLALIPIGLIIVLYGLYLRWMESQKPAE' A
#
# COMPACT_ATOMS: atom_id res chain seq x y z
N MET A 1 -18.10 -3.00 13.73
CA MET A 1 -16.80 -2.28 13.75
C MET A 1 -17.03 -0.79 13.85
N LYS A 2 -16.32 -0.11 14.76
CA LYS A 2 -16.28 1.36 14.81
C LYS A 2 -15.71 1.90 13.49
N ARG A 3 -16.09 3.13 13.12
CA ARG A 3 -15.68 3.76 11.85
C ARG A 3 -14.16 3.87 11.78
N SER A 4 -13.52 4.19 12.89
CA SER A 4 -12.07 4.17 13.08
C SER A 4 -11.42 2.84 12.69
N SER A 5 -11.95 1.71 13.17
CA SER A 5 -11.45 0.37 12.85
C SER A 5 -11.56 0.02 11.37
N LYS A 6 -12.59 0.53 10.66
CA LYS A 6 -12.75 0.30 9.22
C LYS A 6 -11.62 0.98 8.43
N TYR A 7 -11.28 2.23 8.77
CA TYR A 7 -10.18 2.93 8.12
C TYR A 7 -8.84 2.23 8.36
N VAL A 8 -8.54 1.82 9.59
CA VAL A 8 -7.30 1.08 9.88
C VAL A 8 -7.20 -0.20 9.04
N VAL A 9 -8.28 -0.99 8.96
CA VAL A 9 -8.29 -2.22 8.16
C VAL A 9 -8.11 -1.93 6.66
N VAL A 10 -8.82 -0.94 6.11
CA VAL A 10 -8.68 -0.55 4.69
C VAL A 10 -7.27 -0.07 4.39
N GLY A 11 -6.68 0.75 5.27
CA GLY A 11 -5.31 1.23 5.09
C GLY A 11 -4.29 0.09 5.10
N ILE A 12 -4.42 -0.88 6.02
CA ILE A 12 -3.56 -2.08 6.04
C ILE A 12 -3.73 -2.90 4.75
N ILE A 13 -4.95 -3.10 4.28
CA ILE A 13 -5.22 -3.83 3.02
C ILE A 13 -4.53 -3.16 1.84
N LEU A 14 -4.59 -1.83 1.74
CA LEU A 14 -3.94 -1.08 0.66
C LEU A 14 -2.41 -1.21 0.70
N ILE A 15 -1.81 -1.18 1.90
CA ILE A 15 -0.36 -1.39 2.07
C ILE A 15 0.02 -2.79 1.60
N VAL A 16 -0.70 -3.82 2.07
CA VAL A 16 -0.43 -5.22 1.70
C VAL A 16 -0.61 -5.40 0.18
N LEU A 17 -1.66 -4.84 -0.39
CA LEU A 17 -1.91 -4.90 -1.83
C LEU A 17 -0.79 -4.23 -2.63
N GLY A 18 -0.30 -3.06 -2.18
CA GLY A 18 0.85 -2.39 -2.80
C GLY A 18 2.12 -3.23 -2.79
N ILE A 19 2.40 -3.92 -1.68
CA ILE A 19 3.55 -4.84 -1.58
C ILE A 19 3.38 -6.04 -2.51
N VAL A 20 2.21 -6.69 -2.50
CA VAL A 20 1.92 -7.87 -3.33
C VAL A 20 2.00 -7.52 -4.81
N LEU A 21 1.42 -6.39 -5.24
CA LEU A 21 1.48 -5.95 -6.63
C LEU A 21 2.90 -5.62 -7.07
N ASN A 22 3.71 -5.00 -6.21
CA ASN A 22 5.12 -4.74 -6.49
C ASN A 22 5.91 -6.05 -6.69
N GLN A 23 5.75 -7.01 -5.79
CA GLN A 23 6.41 -8.31 -5.90
C GLN A 23 5.94 -9.09 -7.13
N LEU A 24 4.64 -9.05 -7.45
CA LEU A 24 4.09 -9.67 -8.65
C LEU A 24 4.68 -9.03 -9.91
N ALA A 25 4.79 -7.70 -9.95
CA ALA A 25 5.34 -6.99 -11.10
C ALA A 25 6.84 -7.24 -11.27
N ILE A 26 7.61 -7.31 -10.18
CA ILE A 26 9.02 -7.72 -10.21
C ILE A 26 9.15 -9.18 -10.70
N TRP A 27 8.30 -10.07 -10.20
CA TRP A 27 8.31 -11.48 -10.61
C TRP A 27 7.99 -11.62 -12.11
N ILE A 28 6.97 -10.92 -12.61
CA ILE A 28 6.64 -10.86 -14.04
C ILE A 28 7.81 -10.31 -14.85
N TYR A 29 8.47 -9.25 -14.36
CA TYR A 29 9.65 -8.68 -15.02
C TYR A 29 10.76 -9.73 -15.18
N TYR A 30 11.14 -10.43 -14.10
CA TYR A 30 12.18 -11.48 -14.15
C TYR A 30 11.81 -12.68 -15.03
N TRP A 31 10.52 -13.00 -15.16
CA TRP A 31 10.06 -14.13 -15.96
C TRP A 31 9.93 -13.79 -17.45
N SER A 32 9.51 -12.56 -17.77
CA SER A 32 9.26 -12.11 -19.15
C SER A 32 10.49 -11.53 -19.84
N VAL A 33 11.44 -11.01 -19.07
CA VAL A 33 12.65 -10.38 -19.59
C VAL A 33 13.80 -11.00 -18.80
N MET A 34 14.62 -11.84 -19.43
CA MET A 34 15.99 -12.05 -18.95
C MET A 34 16.75 -10.79 -19.37
N PRO A 35 16.83 -9.75 -18.53
CA PRO A 35 17.36 -8.48 -18.98
C PRO A 35 18.87 -8.66 -19.04
N GLU A 36 19.46 -8.51 -20.23
CA GLU A 36 20.90 -8.33 -20.29
C GLU A 36 21.26 -7.10 -19.43
N PRO A 37 22.24 -7.20 -18.54
CA PRO A 37 22.53 -6.14 -17.58
C PRO A 37 22.99 -4.88 -18.34
N GLY A 38 22.13 -3.87 -18.45
CA GLY A 38 22.43 -2.59 -19.09
C GLY A 38 21.29 -1.95 -19.88
N GLU A 39 20.25 -2.70 -20.27
CA GLU A 39 19.10 -2.12 -20.97
C GLU A 39 18.17 -1.36 -20.01
N ILE A 40 17.67 -0.22 -20.49
CA ILE A 40 16.73 0.68 -19.81
C ILE A 40 15.62 -0.14 -19.15
N PRO A 41 15.27 0.10 -17.88
CA PRO A 41 14.27 -0.72 -17.20
C PRO A 41 12.96 -0.67 -17.99
N PRO A 42 12.40 -1.82 -18.40
CA PRO A 42 11.20 -1.83 -19.21
C PRO A 42 10.02 -1.20 -18.46
N PRO A 43 8.97 -0.75 -19.17
CA PRO A 43 7.84 -0.03 -18.59
C PRO A 43 7.20 -0.71 -17.37
N VAL A 44 7.28 -2.05 -17.29
CA VAL A 44 6.80 -2.86 -16.17
C VAL A 44 7.48 -2.51 -14.84
N ALA A 45 8.79 -2.22 -14.84
CA ALA A 45 9.52 -1.82 -13.64
C ALA A 45 9.08 -0.42 -13.15
N ALA A 46 8.76 0.49 -14.08
CA ALA A 46 8.22 1.80 -13.73
C ALA A 46 6.79 1.69 -13.15
N ILE A 47 5.95 0.80 -13.69
CA ILE A 47 4.59 0.54 -13.18
C ILE A 47 4.64 -0.10 -11.78
N ALA A 48 5.54 -1.06 -11.56
CA ALA A 48 5.78 -1.68 -10.26
C ALA A 48 6.12 -0.63 -9.18
N GLY A 49 7.12 0.22 -9.49
CA GLY A 49 7.55 1.30 -8.62
C GLY A 49 6.44 2.32 -8.36
N THR A 50 5.65 2.69 -9.38
CA THR A 50 4.58 3.70 -9.25
C THR A 50 3.41 3.19 -8.40
N ALA A 51 2.96 1.94 -8.60
CA ALA A 51 1.89 1.36 -7.81
C ALA A 51 2.30 1.18 -6.34
N PHE A 52 3.55 0.77 -6.10
CA PHE A 52 4.14 0.69 -4.76
C PHE A 52 4.21 2.06 -4.07
N LEU A 53 4.75 3.07 -4.77
CA LEU A 53 4.91 4.44 -4.29
C LEU A 53 3.57 5.17 -4.08
N ALA A 54 2.48 4.74 -4.73
CA ALA A 54 1.16 5.33 -4.52
C ALA A 54 0.38 4.61 -3.40
N LEU A 55 0.29 3.27 -3.47
CA LEU A 55 -0.58 2.50 -2.57
C LEU A 55 -0.09 2.48 -1.13
N ILE A 56 1.22 2.44 -0.91
CA ILE A 56 1.77 2.40 0.46
C ILE A 56 1.56 3.73 1.19
N PRO A 57 1.90 4.90 0.62
CA PRO A 57 1.62 6.18 1.27
C PRO A 57 0.13 6.44 1.47
N ILE A 58 -0.71 6.11 0.49
CA ILE A 58 -2.17 6.24 0.64
C ILE A 58 -2.69 5.34 1.76
N GLY A 59 -2.26 4.08 1.80
CA GLY A 59 -2.63 3.15 2.86
C GLY A 59 -2.15 3.63 4.24
N LEU A 60 -0.93 4.16 4.33
CA LEU A 60 -0.36 4.71 5.57
C LEU A 60 -1.18 5.91 6.07
N ILE A 61 -1.53 6.85 5.20
CA ILE A 61 -2.37 8.01 5.53
C ILE A 61 -3.71 7.54 6.09
N ILE A 62 -4.34 6.54 5.46
CA ILE A 62 -5.62 5.99 5.91
C ILE A 62 -5.49 5.28 7.27
N VAL A 63 -4.41 4.54 7.52
CA VAL A 63 -4.14 3.92 8.83
C VAL A 63 -4.01 4.98 9.90
N LEU A 64 -3.18 6.00 9.67
CA LEU A 64 -2.96 7.10 10.61
C LEU A 64 -4.26 7.85 10.92
N TYR A 65 -5.06 8.12 9.89
CA TYR A 65 -6.37 8.74 10.06
C TYR A 65 -7.33 7.85 10.88
N GLY A 66 -7.36 6.54 10.62
CA GLY A 66 -8.14 5.59 11.40
C GLY A 66 -7.72 5.52 12.87
N LEU A 67 -6.41 5.57 13.15
CA LEU A 67 -5.86 5.61 14.50
C LEU A 67 -6.21 6.92 15.22
N TYR A 68 -6.12 8.05 14.52
CA TYR A 68 -6.53 9.35 15.05
C TYR A 68 -8.01 9.36 15.44
N LEU A 69 -8.89 8.85 14.57
CA LEU A 69 -10.31 8.71 14.88
C LEU A 69 -10.55 7.81 16.09
N ARG A 70 -9.80 6.70 16.21
CA ARG A 70 -9.89 5.80 17.35
C ARG A 70 -9.50 6.49 18.66
N TRP A 71 -8.45 7.32 18.62
CA TRP A 71 -8.02 8.12 19.76
C TRP A 71 -9.09 9.14 20.17
N MET A 72 -9.66 9.87 19.21
CA MET A 72 -10.77 10.79 19.46
C MET A 72 -12.01 10.09 20.03
N GLU A 73 -12.35 8.90 19.54
CA GLU A 73 -13.44 8.07 20.07
C GLU A 73 -13.18 7.60 21.51
N SER A 74 -11.91 7.43 21.92
CA SER A 74 -11.54 7.03 23.28
C SER A 74 -11.56 8.18 24.30
N GLN A 75 -11.51 9.41 23.81
CA GLN A 75 -11.58 10.65 24.61
C GLN A 75 -13.03 11.04 24.94
N LYS A 76 -14.03 10.43 24.29
CA LYS A 76 -15.43 10.69 24.62
C LYS A 76 -15.79 9.94 25.91
N PRO A 77 -16.25 10.63 26.96
CA PRO A 77 -16.74 9.96 28.16
C PRO A 77 -17.90 9.03 27.76
N ALA A 78 -17.96 7.86 28.40
CA ALA A 78 -19.13 6.99 28.30
C ALA A 78 -20.34 7.77 28.84
N GLU A 79 -21.29 8.10 27.96
CA GLU A 79 -22.65 8.46 28.38
C GLU A 79 -23.33 7.26 29.01
#